data_AF-A0A5N6P4T1-F1
#
_entry.id   AF-A0A5N6P4T1-F1
#
_cell.length_a   1.000
_cell.length_b   1.000
_cell.length_c   1.000
_cell.angle_alpha   90.00
_cell.angle_beta   90.00
_cell.angle_gamma   90.00
#
_symmetry.space_group_name_H-M   'P 1'
#
loop_
_entity.id
_entity.type
_entity.pdbx_description
1 polymer ?
#
loop_
_entity_poly.entity_id
_entity_poly.type
_entity_poly.pdbx_seq_one_letter_code
_entity_poly.pdbx_strand_id
1 'polypeptide(L)'
;MAGVASMGNIKNHLIVDSGCSRHITGELNLLRDFKLIKGSYVNFAGDKGGQITGLGSLTNGKVSFDNVNFCKELINNLLSVSQICDKGYKVMFDKDRCYVLKQGFQISEE
;
A
#
# COMPACT_ATOMS: atom_id res chain seq x y z
N MET A 1 9.86 -14.87 -22.76
CA MET A 1 10.51 -13.81 -21.95
C MET A 1 9.48 -13.20 -21.03
N ALA A 2 9.40 -13.66 -19.78
CA ALA A 2 8.43 -13.14 -18.82
C ALA A 2 8.88 -11.74 -18.37
N GLY A 3 8.07 -10.74 -18.69
CA GLY A 3 8.33 -9.35 -18.35
C GLY A 3 8.31 -9.17 -16.83
N VAL A 4 9.49 -9.12 -16.23
CA VAL A 4 9.67 -8.58 -14.88
C VAL A 4 9.33 -7.09 -14.98
N ALA A 5 8.14 -6.74 -14.54
CA ALA A 5 7.75 -5.34 -14.37
C ALA A 5 8.52 -4.78 -13.17
N SER A 6 9.75 -4.31 -13.42
CA SER A 6 10.41 -3.38 -12.50
C SER A 6 9.45 -2.22 -12.19
N MET A 7 9.33 -1.90 -10.91
CA MET A 7 8.59 -0.73 -10.43
C MET A 7 9.32 0.51 -10.93
N GLY A 8 8.96 0.95 -12.13
CA GLY A 8 9.42 2.21 -12.70
C GLY A 8 9.02 3.36 -11.78
N ASN A 9 10.02 4.02 -11.19
CA ASN A 9 9.99 5.30 -10.47
C ASN A 9 8.91 5.51 -9.39
N ILE A 10 8.57 4.47 -8.63
CA ILE A 10 8.14 4.62 -7.22
C ILE A 10 9.26 4.05 -6.35
N LYS A 11 10.48 4.56 -6.55
CA LYS A 11 11.62 4.12 -5.76
C LYS A 11 11.56 4.85 -4.43
N ASN A 12 11.33 4.08 -3.35
CA ASN A 12 11.67 4.37 -1.95
C ASN A 12 10.56 4.90 -1.02
N HIS A 13 9.28 4.78 -1.34
CA HIS A 13 8.26 5.47 -0.53
C HIS A 13 7.07 4.64 -0.02
N LEU A 14 6.94 3.35 -0.34
CA LEU A 14 5.84 2.51 0.16
C LEU A 14 6.38 1.26 0.86
N ILE A 15 5.98 1.05 2.12
CA ILE A 15 6.30 -0.15 2.89
C ILE A 15 5.09 -1.09 2.81
N VAL A 16 5.32 -2.32 2.35
CA VAL A 16 4.30 -3.38 2.43
C VAL A 16 4.36 -3.97 3.83
N ASP A 17 3.28 -3.84 4.60
CA ASP A 17 3.25 -4.12 6.02
C ASP A 17 2.08 -5.08 6.35
N SER A 18 2.42 -6.24 6.92
CA SER A 18 1.45 -7.24 7.37
C SER A 18 0.73 -6.85 8.66
N GLY A 19 1.30 -5.95 9.46
CA GLY A 19 0.67 -5.39 10.66
C GLY A 19 -0.25 -4.20 10.36
N CYS A 20 -0.19 -3.65 9.14
CA CYS A 20 -0.99 -2.52 8.75
C CYS A 20 -2.42 -2.97 8.41
N SER A 21 -3.41 -2.42 9.11
CA SER A 21 -4.83 -2.77 8.92
C SER A 21 -5.45 -2.14 7.68
N ARG A 22 -4.94 -0.98 7.24
CA ARG A 22 -5.46 -0.24 6.09
C ARG A 22 -4.33 0.46 5.34
N HIS A 23 -4.40 0.50 4.01
CA HIS A 23 -3.58 1.36 3.18
C HIS A 23 -3.65 2.80 3.70
N ILE A 24 -2.48 3.38 3.95
CA ILE A 24 -2.39 4.73 4.49
C ILE A 24 -1.11 5.44 4.02
N THR A 25 -1.22 6.73 3.75
CA THR A 25 -0.13 7.60 3.32
C THR A 25 -0.17 8.94 4.06
N GLY A 26 0.99 9.47 4.43
CA GLY A 26 1.17 10.86 4.85
C GLY A 26 1.51 11.78 3.68
N GLU A 27 1.71 11.22 2.49
CA GLU A 27 2.02 11.97 1.28
C GLU A 27 0.80 12.15 0.37
N LEU A 28 0.35 13.39 0.22
CA LEU A 28 -0.84 13.74 -0.57
C LEU A 28 -0.59 13.64 -2.08
N ASN A 29 0.62 13.94 -2.53
CA ASN A 29 1.04 13.88 -3.94
C ASN A 29 1.01 12.47 -4.54
N LEU A 30 0.98 11.42 -3.71
CA LEU A 30 0.83 10.02 -4.15
C LEU A 30 -0.62 9.65 -4.49
N LEU A 31 -1.59 10.42 -3.99
CA LEU A 31 -3.01 10.11 -4.12
C LEU A 31 -3.60 10.73 -5.39
N ARG A 32 -4.38 9.93 -6.12
CA ARG A 32 -5.30 10.37 -7.16
C ARG A 32 -6.72 10.41 -6.62
N ASP A 33 -7.56 11.21 -7.28
CA ASP A 33 -8.98 11.35 -6.96
C ASP A 33 -9.23 11.65 -5.47
N PHE A 34 -8.35 12.45 -4.87
CA PHE A 34 -8.35 12.74 -3.44
C PHE A 34 -9.65 13.42 -3.00
N LYS A 35 -10.20 12.93 -1.90
CA LYS A 35 -11.38 13.47 -1.25
C LYS A 35 -11.07 13.74 0.22
N LEU A 36 -11.40 14.95 0.67
CA LEU A 36 -11.36 15.29 2.08
C LEU A 36 -12.47 14.52 2.81
N ILE A 37 -12.13 13.88 3.92
CA ILE A 37 -13.09 13.17 4.76
C ILE A 37 -12.82 13.47 6.24
N LYS A 38 -13.84 13.32 7.08
CA LYS A 38 -13.66 13.28 8.54
C LYS A 38 -13.58 11.82 8.97
N GLY A 39 -12.39 11.23 8.83
CA GLY A 39 -12.15 9.83 9.15
C GLY A 39 -12.07 9.55 10.65
N SER A 40 -11.60 8.36 11.02
CA SER A 40 -11.28 8.03 12.41
C SER A 40 -9.84 8.42 12.76
N TYR A 41 -9.56 8.48 14.06
CA TYR A 41 -8.18 8.48 14.54
C TYR A 41 -7.57 7.08 14.33
N VAL A 42 -6.30 7.03 13.95
CA VAL A 42 -5.55 5.79 13.76
C VAL A 42 -4.32 5.78 14.66
N ASN A 43 -4.07 4.63 15.28
CA ASN A 43 -2.87 4.41 16.08
C ASN A 43 -1.76 3.87 15.19
N PHE A 44 -0.55 4.37 15.38
CA PHE A 44 0.68 3.88 14.77
C PHE A 44 1.45 3.03 15.78
N ALA A 45 2.60 2.49 15.39
CA ALA A 45 3.47 1.79 16.33
C ALA A 45 3.92 2.73 17.47
N GLY A 46 3.77 2.29 18.72
CA GLY A 46 4.04 3.06 19.93
C GLY A 46 2.87 3.96 20.35
N ASP A 47 3.19 5.06 21.04
CA ASP A 47 2.17 6.01 21.56
C ASP A 47 1.84 7.14 20.56
N LYS A 48 1.99 6.86 19.27
CA LYS A 48 1.74 7.82 18.18
C LYS A 48 0.46 7.47 17.45
N GLY A 49 -0.14 8.48 16.82
CA GLY A 49 -1.30 8.32 15.97
C GLY A 49 -1.59 9.59 15.21
N GLY A 50 -2.66 9.56 14.42
CA GLY A 50 -3.08 10.70 13.63
C GLY A 50 -4.52 10.57 13.16
N GLN A 51 -5.05 11.69 12.68
CA GLN A 51 -6.42 11.75 12.20
C GLN A 51 -6.43 11.42 10.70
N ILE A 52 -7.28 10.50 10.26
CA ILE A 52 -7.55 10.36 8.83
C ILE A 52 -8.35 11.56 8.37
N THR A 53 -7.79 12.33 7.43
CA THR A 53 -8.42 13.54 6.88
C THR A 53 -8.74 13.43 5.39
N GLY A 54 -8.38 12.32 4.76
CA GLY A 54 -8.63 12.14 3.34
C GLY A 54 -8.58 10.71 2.87
N LEU A 55 -9.04 10.51 1.64
CA LEU A 55 -9.07 9.23 0.96
C LEU A 55 -8.73 9.45 -0.52
N GLY A 56 -7.98 8.54 -1.12
CA GLY A 56 -7.72 8.56 -2.56
C GLY A 56 -7.38 7.18 -3.10
N SER A 57 -6.91 7.16 -4.35
CA SER A 57 -6.35 5.97 -4.99
C SER A 57 -4.85 6.12 -5.20
N LEU A 58 -4.11 5.02 -5.08
CA LEU A 58 -2.68 4.94 -5.35
C LEU A 58 -2.44 3.97 -6.49
N THR A 59 -1.72 4.39 -7.52
CA THR A 59 -1.43 3.54 -8.67
C THR A 59 -0.09 3.85 -9.31
N ASN A 60 0.54 2.79 -9.82
CA ASN A 60 1.75 2.87 -10.64
C ASN A 60 1.47 2.65 -12.14
N GLY A 61 0.18 2.69 -12.55
CA GLY A 61 -0.28 2.37 -13.90
C GLY A 61 -0.42 0.88 -14.21
N LYS A 62 0.12 -0.02 -13.38
CA LYS A 62 -0.01 -1.49 -13.51
C LYS A 62 -0.90 -2.08 -12.42
N VAL A 63 -0.85 -1.53 -11.22
CA VAL A 63 -1.63 -1.92 -10.05
C VAL A 63 -2.27 -0.66 -9.47
N SER A 64 -3.49 -0.79 -8.94
CA SER A 64 -4.22 0.29 -8.28
C SER A 64 -4.75 -0.19 -6.92
N PHE A 65 -4.53 0.63 -5.91
CA PHE A 65 -5.10 0.49 -4.57
C PHE A 65 -6.08 1.63 -4.36
N ASP A 66 -7.34 1.28 -4.12
CA ASP A 66 -8.40 2.26 -3.87
C ASP A 66 -8.59 2.40 -2.36
N ASN A 67 -9.25 3.47 -1.95
CA ASN A 67 -9.53 3.74 -0.54
C ASN A 67 -8.27 3.79 0.34
N VAL A 68 -7.20 4.40 -0.18
CA VAL A 68 -5.98 4.67 0.57
C VAL A 68 -6.21 5.90 1.46
N ASN A 69 -6.08 5.72 2.77
CA ASN A 69 -6.30 6.78 3.74
C ASN A 69 -5.15 7.78 3.71
N PHE A 70 -5.48 9.05 3.92
CA PHE A 70 -4.51 10.11 4.11
C PHE A 70 -4.49 10.54 5.57
N CYS A 71 -3.30 10.54 6.17
CA CYS A 71 -3.06 11.01 7.52
C CYS A 71 -1.73 11.75 7.57
N LYS A 72 -1.78 13.07 7.75
CA LYS A 72 -0.61 13.96 7.64
C LYS A 72 0.49 13.61 8.64
N GLU A 73 0.12 13.08 9.80
CA GLU A 73 1.05 12.69 10.87
C GLU A 73 1.81 11.40 10.57
N LEU A 74 1.41 10.65 9.55
CA LEU A 74 2.07 9.41 9.18
C LEU A 74 3.41 9.68 8.48
N ILE A 75 4.48 9.10 9.02
CA ILE A 75 5.85 9.30 8.49
C ILE A 75 6.16 8.35 7.33
N ASN A 76 5.71 7.10 7.42
CA ASN A 76 5.97 6.07 6.41
C ASN A 76 4.67 5.68 5.74
N ASN A 77 4.63 5.62 4.41
CA ASN A 77 3.41 5.21 3.72
C ASN A 77 3.34 3.68 3.67
N LEU A 78 2.21 3.15 4.10
CA LEU A 78 2.02 1.74 4.35
C LEU A 78 0.98 1.16 3.40
N LEU A 79 1.31 0.02 2.80
CA LEU A 79 0.36 -0.82 2.11
C LEU A 79 0.07 -2.05 2.96
N SER A 80 -1.19 -2.19 3.38
CA SER A 80 -1.69 -3.36 4.07
C SER A 80 -1.60 -4.62 3.20
N VAL A 81 -0.92 -5.66 3.69
CA VAL A 81 -0.87 -6.97 3.04
C VAL A 81 -2.26 -7.60 2.93
N SER A 82 -3.09 -7.50 3.97
CA SER A 82 -4.44 -8.08 3.95
C SER A 82 -5.28 -7.49 2.82
N GLN A 83 -5.27 -6.16 2.67
CA GLN A 83 -6.02 -5.51 1.58
C GLN A 83 -5.45 -5.79 0.18
N ILE A 84 -4.14 -6.02 0.05
CA ILE A 84 -3.54 -6.52 -1.20
C ILE A 84 -4.12 -7.90 -1.54
N CYS A 85 -4.15 -8.80 -0.55
CA CYS A 85 -4.65 -10.16 -0.71
C CYS A 85 -6.17 -10.20 -0.97
N ASP A 86 -6.95 -9.32 -0.35
CA ASP A 86 -8.40 -9.20 -0.58
C ASP A 86 -8.71 -8.83 -2.04
N LYS A 87 -7.80 -8.13 -2.72
CA LYS A 87 -7.87 -7.85 -4.16
C LYS A 87 -7.40 -9.03 -5.03
N GLY A 88 -7.09 -10.19 -4.46
CA GLY A 88 -6.66 -11.39 -5.18
C GLY A 88 -5.20 -11.39 -5.65
N TYR A 89 -4.42 -10.39 -5.26
CA TYR A 89 -2.96 -10.43 -5.44
C TYR A 89 -2.34 -11.38 -4.41
N LYS A 90 -1.15 -11.89 -4.70
CA LYS A 90 -0.35 -12.62 -3.71
C LYS A 90 0.83 -11.77 -3.29
N VAL A 91 1.21 -11.84 -2.01
CA VAL A 91 2.42 -11.19 -1.50
C VAL A 91 3.44 -12.27 -1.17
N MET A 92 4.65 -12.11 -1.68
CA MET A 92 5.77 -13.01 -1.43
C MET A 92 6.97 -12.22 -0.94
N PHE A 93 7.65 -12.72 0.08
CA PHE A 93 8.84 -12.10 0.63
C PHE A 93 10.04 -13.02 0.40
N ASP A 94 11.15 -12.44 -0.05
CA ASP A 94 12.48 -13.05 0.09
C ASP A 94 13.32 -12.21 1.06
N LYS A 95 14.58 -12.58 1.25
CA LYS A 95 15.47 -11.91 2.20
C LYS A 95 15.65 -10.40 1.94
N ASP A 96 15.48 -9.93 0.70
CA ASP A 96 15.78 -8.56 0.28
C ASP A 96 14.56 -7.82 -0.29
N ARG A 97 13.48 -8.54 -0.64
CA ARG A 97 12.41 -8.00 -1.50
C ARG A 97 11.03 -8.49 -1.09
N CYS A 98 10.07 -7.61 -1.35
CA CYS A 98 8.64 -7.92 -1.34
C CYS A 98 8.11 -7.89 -2.77
N TYR A 99 7.40 -8.94 -3.17
CA TYR A 99 6.75 -9.05 -4.47
C TYR A 99 5.24 -9.03 -4.29
N VAL A 100 4.56 -8.17 -5.04
CA VAL A 100 3.10 -8.21 -5.22
C VAL A 100 2.82 -8.85 -6.57
N LEU A 101 2.37 -10.11 -6.54
CA LEU A 101 2.17 -10.95 -7.70
C LEU A 101 0.74 -10.80 -8.21
N LYS A 102 0.59 -10.74 -9.54
CA LYS A 102 -0.72 -10.63 -10.20
C LYS A 102 -1.63 -11.81 -9.83
N GLN A 103 -2.93 -11.54 -9.89
CA GLN A 103 -3.97 -12.56 -9.77
C GLN A 103 -3.70 -13.73 -10.72
N GLY A 104 -3.95 -14.95 -10.23
CA GLY A 104 -3.77 -16.18 -11.00
C GLY A 104 -2.32 -16.64 -11.17
N PHE A 105 -1.32 -15.88 -10.68
CA PHE A 105 0.06 -16.36 -10.66
C PHE A 105 0.15 -17.59 -9.76
N GLN A 106 0.58 -18.70 -10.36
CA GLN A 106 0.83 -19.96 -9.65
C GLN A 106 2.28 -19.91 -9.15
N ILE A 107 2.45 -20.08 -7.85
CA ILE A 107 3.75 -20.37 -7.27
C ILE A 107 3.82 -21.89 -7.33
N SER A 108 4.76 -22.45 -8.08
CA SER A 108 5.02 -23.89 -8.00
C SER A 108 5.55 -24.17 -6.60
N GLU A 109 4.80 -24.94 -5.82
CA GLU A 109 5.36 -25.58 -4.63
C GLU A 109 6.22 -26.73 -5.15
N GLU A 110 7.55 -26.57 -5.04
CA GLU A 110 8.48 -27.70 -5.10
C GLU A 110 8.48 -28.44 -3.76
#